data_AF-A0A3F3Q119-F1
#
_entry.id   AF-A0A3F3Q119-F1
#
_cell.length_a   1.000
_cell.length_b   1.000
_cell.length_c   1.000
_cell.angle_alpha   90.00
_cell.angle_beta   90.00
_cell.angle_gamma   90.00
#
_symmetry.space_group_name_H-M   'P 1'
#
loop_
_entity.id
_entity.type
_entity.pdbx_description
1 polymer ?
#
loop_
_entity_poly.entity_id
_entity_poly.type
_entity_poly.pdbx_seq_one_letter_code
_entity_poly.pdbx_strand_id
1 'polypeptide(L)'
;MPFIDFQSPSLYNLSAIGVFREGPEAKTNVVTIHDDPTIIKKMIDYFYRGDYDDSPDKSQPATNPDYDSPTTKAHVNIEMYNVADKYAIEPLMALAKKKLEYRLTLVWDNKEFIHIIEKVYGEDSPQNSKLRGTIAKFAVEHLATLIELPRFDEDIVCGVIGPSQLDR
;
A
#
# COMPACT_ATOMS: atom_id res chain seq x y z
N MET A 1 19.91 -9.40 11.63
CA MET A 1 18.57 -9.88 12.07
C MET A 1 18.14 -9.02 13.24
N PRO A 2 16.99 -8.31 13.18
CA PRO A 2 16.52 -7.56 14.33
C PRO A 2 15.86 -8.51 15.33
N PHE A 3 16.26 -8.41 16.60
CA PHE A 3 15.71 -9.12 17.74
C PHE A 3 14.53 -8.31 18.30
N ILE A 4 13.35 -8.93 18.42
CA ILE A 4 12.18 -8.29 19.03
C ILE A 4 11.87 -9.07 20.31
N ASP A 5 11.98 -8.39 21.46
CA ASP A 5 11.79 -8.97 22.79
C ASP A 5 10.30 -9.00 23.16
N PHE A 6 9.81 -10.20 23.52
CA PHE A 6 8.42 -10.46 23.86
C PHE A 6 8.02 -10.10 25.29
N GLN A 7 8.97 -9.75 26.16
CA GLN A 7 8.66 -9.17 27.47
C GLN A 7 8.51 -7.64 27.44
N SER A 8 8.68 -7.03 26.28
CA SER A 8 8.41 -5.61 26.12
C SER A 8 6.93 -5.32 26.38
N PRO A 9 6.58 -4.35 27.24
CA PRO A 9 5.21 -3.91 27.48
C PRO A 9 4.37 -3.62 26.21
N SER A 10 5.03 -3.41 25.07
CA SER A 10 4.44 -3.13 23.76
C SER A 10 3.71 -4.30 23.09
N LEU A 11 4.07 -5.57 23.36
CA LEU A 11 3.42 -6.71 22.71
C LEU A 11 2.12 -7.15 23.40
N TYR A 12 1.90 -6.74 24.65
CA TYR A 12 0.63 -6.95 25.35
C TYR A 12 -0.54 -6.33 24.57
N ASN A 13 -0.33 -5.17 23.94
CA ASN A 13 -1.37 -4.54 23.13
C ASN A 13 -1.65 -5.30 21.82
N LEU A 14 -0.65 -5.92 21.16
CA LEU A 14 -0.92 -6.77 20.00
C LEU A 14 -1.66 -8.06 20.39
N SER A 15 -1.36 -8.63 21.57
CA SER A 15 -2.10 -9.77 22.10
C SER A 15 -3.55 -9.39 22.42
N ALA A 16 -3.78 -8.18 22.96
CA ALA A 16 -5.10 -7.65 23.28
C ALA A 16 -5.94 -7.27 22.05
N ILE A 17 -5.32 -6.97 20.91
CA ILE A 17 -6.00 -6.70 19.62
C ILE A 17 -6.41 -8.02 18.92
N GLY A 18 -6.07 -9.18 19.48
CA GLY A 18 -6.51 -10.49 18.96
C GLY A 18 -5.74 -10.98 17.71
N VAL A 19 -4.66 -10.29 17.35
CA VAL A 19 -3.79 -10.66 16.21
C VAL A 19 -3.02 -11.96 16.50
N PHE A 20 -2.75 -12.25 17.77
CA PHE A 20 -2.10 -13.48 18.21
C PHE A 20 -3.13 -14.43 18.83
N ARG A 21 -3.69 -15.35 18.02
CA ARG A 21 -4.28 -16.57 18.57
C ARG A 21 -3.15 -17.38 19.21
N GLU A 22 -3.33 -17.82 20.46
CA GLU A 22 -2.39 -18.70 21.16
C GLU A 22 -2.25 -20.04 20.42
N GLY A 23 -1.37 -20.07 19.42
CA GLY A 23 -0.91 -21.27 18.72
C GLY A 23 0.42 -21.76 19.30
N PRO A 24 0.98 -22.86 18.78
CA PRO A 24 2.24 -23.43 19.26
C PRO A 24 3.45 -22.46 19.23
N GLU A 25 3.37 -21.35 18.49
CA GLU A 25 4.34 -20.25 18.45
C GLU A 25 4.46 -19.46 19.76
N ALA A 26 3.44 -19.53 20.64
CA ALA A 26 3.50 -18.95 21.98
C ALA A 26 4.58 -19.61 22.87
N LYS A 27 5.10 -20.77 22.46
CA LYS A 27 6.19 -21.47 23.18
C LYS A 27 7.59 -21.04 22.73
N THR A 28 7.72 -20.34 21.60
CA THR A 28 9.04 -20.02 21.01
C THR A 28 9.40 -18.55 21.03
N ASN A 29 8.49 -17.63 21.41
CA ASN A 29 8.73 -16.18 21.43
C ASN A 29 9.33 -15.64 20.10
N VAL A 30 8.98 -16.24 18.96
CA VAL A 30 9.47 -15.85 17.63
C VAL A 30 8.31 -15.94 16.67
N VAL A 31 8.04 -14.85 15.96
CA VAL A 31 7.03 -14.76 14.90
C VAL A 31 7.75 -14.44 13.59
N THR A 32 7.56 -15.27 12.58
CA THR A 32 8.16 -15.06 11.25
C THR A 32 7.19 -14.27 10.39
N ILE A 33 7.62 -13.09 9.94
CA ILE A 33 6.86 -12.24 9.01
C ILE A 33 7.57 -12.26 7.67
N HIS A 34 6.83 -12.57 6.60
CA HIS A 34 7.35 -12.69 5.23
C HIS A 34 7.08 -11.45 4.37
N ASP A 35 6.45 -10.42 4.94
CA ASP A 35 6.18 -9.15 4.26
C ASP A 35 7.43 -8.27 4.22
N ASP A 36 7.33 -7.18 3.47
CA ASP A 36 8.45 -6.28 3.24
C ASP A 36 9.03 -5.73 4.57
N PRO A 37 10.34 -5.89 4.81
CA PRO A 37 10.94 -5.49 6.07
C PRO A 37 10.90 -3.97 6.30
N THR A 38 10.80 -3.15 5.25
CA THR A 38 10.71 -1.68 5.36
C THR A 38 9.32 -1.27 5.84
N ILE A 39 8.28 -1.91 5.32
CA ILE A 39 6.89 -1.70 5.71
C ILE A 39 6.64 -2.25 7.11
N ILE A 40 7.16 -3.44 7.42
CA ILE A 40 7.05 -4.04 8.76
C ILE A 40 7.75 -3.19 9.81
N LYS A 41 8.93 -2.61 9.50
CA LYS A 41 9.59 -1.65 10.39
C LYS A 41 8.71 -0.44 10.68
N LYS A 42 8.05 0.13 9.65
CA LYS A 42 7.10 1.25 9.81
C LYS A 42 5.85 0.86 10.60
N MET A 43 5.36 -0.37 10.43
CA MET A 43 4.27 -0.93 11.25
C MET A 43 4.68 -1.04 12.72
N ILE A 44 5.90 -1.49 13.00
CA ILE A 44 6.43 -1.57 14.36
C ILE A 44 6.54 -0.16 14.96
N ASP A 45 7.07 0.81 14.21
CA ASP A 45 7.14 2.21 14.65
C ASP A 45 5.75 2.77 15.00
N TYR A 46 4.73 2.43 14.21
CA TYR A 46 3.34 2.77 14.52
C TYR A 46 2.89 2.23 15.87
N PHE A 47 3.19 0.98 16.22
CA PHE A 47 2.78 0.44 17.51
C PHE A 47 3.42 1.15 18.71
N TYR A 48 4.61 1.72 18.54
CA TYR A 48 5.26 2.49 19.60
C TYR A 48 4.82 3.96 19.66
N ARG A 49 4.50 4.57 18.52
CA ARG A 49 4.29 6.03 18.41
C ARG A 49 2.84 6.43 18.16
N GLY A 50 2.00 5.48 17.73
CA GLY A 50 0.65 5.74 17.21
C GLY A 50 0.65 6.37 15.80
N ASP A 51 1.82 6.51 15.17
CA ASP A 51 1.99 7.04 13.81
C ASP A 51 3.22 6.41 13.14
N TYR A 52 3.27 6.42 11.81
CA TYR A 52 4.41 5.96 11.01
C TYR A 52 4.86 7.02 9.99
N ASP A 53 6.15 7.01 9.65
CA ASP A 53 6.70 7.84 8.58
C ASP A 53 6.40 7.21 7.21
N ASP A 54 5.62 7.91 6.40
CA ASP A 54 5.24 7.50 5.04
C ASP A 54 6.34 7.79 4.00
N SER A 55 7.47 8.35 4.41
CA SER A 55 8.60 8.57 3.52
C SER A 55 9.22 7.23 3.10
N PRO A 56 9.51 7.02 1.79
CA PRO A 56 10.13 5.79 1.32
C PRO A 56 11.55 5.65 1.88
N ASP A 57 11.91 4.44 2.34
CA ASP A 57 13.26 4.15 2.84
C ASP A 57 14.23 4.05 1.65
N LYS A 58 14.98 5.12 1.39
CA LYS A 58 15.93 5.22 0.25
C LYS A 58 17.22 4.40 0.44
N SER A 59 17.42 3.82 1.62
CA SER A 59 18.69 3.24 2.06
C SER A 59 18.79 1.72 1.87
N GLN A 60 17.72 1.04 1.44
CA GLN A 60 17.79 -0.37 1.12
C GLN A 60 18.02 -0.56 -0.39
N PRO A 61 19.16 -1.11 -0.82
CA PRO A 61 19.27 -1.62 -2.18
C PRO A 61 18.20 -2.69 -2.35
N ALA A 62 17.49 -2.67 -3.48
CA ALA A 62 16.53 -3.70 -3.83
C ALA A 62 17.25 -5.06 -3.82
N THR A 63 17.16 -5.78 -2.71
CA THR A 63 17.78 -7.11 -2.55
C THR A 63 17.11 -8.16 -3.44
N ASN A 64 16.04 -7.78 -4.15
CA ASN A 64 15.36 -8.60 -5.14
C ASN A 64 15.03 -7.75 -6.38
N PRO A 65 15.49 -8.12 -7.59
CA PRO A 65 15.18 -7.40 -8.83
C PRO A 65 13.71 -7.50 -9.26
N ASP A 66 12.96 -8.48 -8.73
CA ASP A 66 11.51 -8.63 -8.94
C ASP A 66 10.66 -7.81 -7.94
N TYR A 67 11.29 -7.07 -7.01
CA TYR A 67 10.57 -6.34 -5.97
C TYR A 67 10.62 -4.83 -6.18
N ASP A 68 9.46 -4.24 -6.50
CA ASP A 68 9.31 -2.79 -6.64
C ASP A 68 9.13 -2.15 -5.26
N SER A 69 10.26 -1.73 -4.67
CA SER A 69 10.29 -1.03 -3.38
C SER A 69 9.37 0.20 -3.42
N PRO A 70 8.67 0.54 -2.32
CA PRO A 70 7.89 1.77 -2.25
C PRO A 70 8.74 2.99 -2.62
N THR A 71 8.49 3.56 -3.80
CA THR A 71 9.23 4.72 -4.32
C THR A 71 8.61 6.06 -3.94
N THR A 72 7.35 6.06 -3.48
CA THR A 72 6.58 7.27 -3.15
C THR A 72 5.89 7.14 -1.79
N LYS A 73 5.45 8.28 -1.23
CA LYS A 73 4.63 8.29 0.00
C LYS A 73 3.32 7.56 -0.20
N ALA A 74 2.72 7.66 -1.40
CA ALA A 74 1.52 6.93 -1.73
C ALA A 74 1.75 5.40 -1.70
N HIS A 75 2.86 4.92 -2.25
CA HIS A 75 3.20 3.49 -2.22
C HIS A 75 3.36 2.98 -0.79
N VAL A 76 4.06 3.72 0.07
CA VAL A 76 4.20 3.35 1.48
C VAL A 76 2.84 3.26 2.17
N ASN A 77 1.94 4.21 1.91
CA ASN A 77 0.59 4.20 2.50
C ASN A 77 -0.29 3.06 1.96
N ILE A 78 -0.17 2.68 0.68
CA ILE A 78 -0.87 1.53 0.09
C ILE A 78 -0.37 0.23 0.71
N GLU A 79 0.96 0.03 0.79
CA GLU A 79 1.54 -1.16 1.40
C GLU A 79 1.21 -1.25 2.89
N MET A 80 1.27 -0.13 3.62
CA MET A 80 0.86 -0.11 5.02
C MET A 80 -0.63 -0.46 5.19
N TYR A 81 -1.49 -0.02 4.28
CA TYR A 81 -2.90 -0.40 4.29
C TYR A 81 -3.06 -1.90 4.09
N ASN A 82 -2.37 -2.49 3.10
CA ASN A 82 -2.44 -3.92 2.80
C ASN A 82 -1.94 -4.77 3.97
N VAL A 83 -0.80 -4.39 4.58
CA VAL A 83 -0.27 -5.04 5.78
C VAL A 83 -1.24 -4.90 6.95
N ALA A 84 -1.83 -3.73 7.17
CA ALA A 84 -2.80 -3.53 8.23
C ALA A 84 -4.07 -4.38 8.04
N ASP A 85 -4.55 -4.52 6.80
CA ASP A 85 -5.70 -5.39 6.48
C ASP A 85 -5.35 -6.87 6.70
N LYS A 86 -4.18 -7.31 6.23
CA LYS A 86 -3.65 -8.69 6.42
C LYS A 86 -3.57 -9.08 7.90
N TYR A 87 -3.12 -8.17 8.75
CA TYR A 87 -2.98 -8.39 10.19
C TYR A 87 -4.17 -7.93 11.02
N ALA A 88 -5.26 -7.50 10.39
CA ALA A 88 -6.48 -6.99 11.05
C ALA A 88 -6.22 -5.84 12.06
N ILE A 89 -5.31 -4.93 11.74
CA ILE A 89 -4.97 -3.76 12.56
C ILE A 89 -5.83 -2.57 12.08
N GLU A 90 -7.11 -2.55 12.45
CA GLU A 90 -8.08 -1.57 11.94
C GLU A 90 -7.66 -0.09 12.12
N PRO A 91 -7.10 0.34 13.27
CA PRO A 91 -6.68 1.73 13.45
C PRO A 91 -5.54 2.13 12.49
N LEU A 92 -4.65 1.20 12.16
CA LEU A 92 -3.56 1.43 11.21
C LEU A 92 -4.08 1.48 9.78
N MET A 93 -5.03 0.61 9.43
CA MET A 93 -5.71 0.63 8.15
C MET A 93 -6.41 1.99 7.92
N ALA A 94 -7.10 2.52 8.95
CA ALA A 94 -7.74 3.83 8.89
C ALA A 94 -6.74 4.97 8.74
N LEU A 95 -5.62 4.93 9.48
CA LEU A 95 -4.55 5.92 9.38
C LEU A 95 -3.90 5.92 8.00
N ALA A 96 -3.58 4.73 7.47
CA ALA A 96 -2.94 4.58 6.17
C ALA A 96 -3.83 5.08 5.03
N LYS A 97 -5.13 4.74 5.08
CA LYS A 97 -6.12 5.30 4.18
C LYS A 97 -6.17 6.82 4.24
N LYS A 98 -6.21 7.40 5.44
CA LYS A 98 -6.25 8.86 5.63
C LYS A 98 -5.01 9.55 5.04
N LYS A 99 -3.81 8.98 5.25
CA LYS A 99 -2.57 9.53 4.68
C LYS A 99 -2.54 9.41 3.16
N LEU A 100 -3.06 8.32 2.59
CA LEU A 100 -3.21 8.16 1.15
C LEU A 100 -4.19 9.18 0.56
N GLU A 101 -5.37 9.36 1.16
CA GLU A 101 -6.36 10.35 0.73
C GLU A 101 -5.78 11.76 0.75
N TYR A 102 -5.03 12.12 1.81
CA TYR A 102 -4.31 13.39 1.86
C TYR A 102 -3.31 13.51 0.70
N ARG A 103 -2.52 12.46 0.42
CA ARG A 103 -1.54 12.48 -0.68
C ARG A 103 -2.21 12.67 -2.04
N LEU A 104 -3.35 12.01 -2.29
CA LEU A 104 -4.10 12.12 -3.55
C LEU A 104 -4.51 13.56 -3.84
N THR A 105 -4.94 14.32 -2.83
CA THR A 105 -5.28 15.75 -3.01
C THR A 105 -4.09 16.62 -3.42
N LEU A 106 -2.85 16.17 -3.18
CA LEU A 106 -1.64 16.91 -3.51
C LEU A 106 -1.02 16.55 -4.87
N VAL A 107 -1.31 15.37 -5.41
CA VAL A 107 -0.58 14.79 -6.57
C VAL A 107 -1.49 14.38 -7.72
N TRP A 108 -2.74 14.80 -7.66
CA TRP A 108 -3.82 14.46 -8.57
C TRP A 108 -3.44 14.66 -10.06
N ASP A 109 -2.70 15.72 -10.40
CA ASP A 109 -2.32 16.09 -11.77
C ASP A 109 -0.97 15.49 -12.23
N ASN A 110 -0.34 14.66 -11.41
CA ASN A 110 1.00 14.13 -11.65
C ASN A 110 0.95 12.65 -12.06
N LYS A 111 2.04 12.18 -12.69
CA LYS A 111 2.30 10.77 -13.01
C LYS A 111 2.11 9.84 -11.80
N GLU A 112 2.29 10.35 -10.57
CA GLU A 112 2.11 9.59 -9.33
C GLU A 112 0.70 8.99 -9.21
N PHE A 113 -0.35 9.66 -9.71
CA PHE A 113 -1.71 9.10 -9.69
C PHE A 113 -1.87 7.83 -10.53
N ILE A 114 -1.24 7.77 -11.71
CA ILE A 114 -1.25 6.58 -12.57
C ILE A 114 -0.59 5.39 -11.85
N HIS A 115 0.57 5.62 -11.22
CA HIS A 115 1.28 4.56 -10.48
C HIS A 115 0.46 4.08 -9.26
N ILE A 116 -0.33 4.96 -8.63
CA ILE A 116 -1.27 4.57 -7.56
C ILE A 116 -2.36 3.64 -8.11
N ILE A 117 -2.91 3.93 -9.29
CA ILE A 117 -3.90 3.06 -9.94
C ILE A 117 -3.26 1.71 -10.23
N GLU A 118 -2.09 1.68 -10.87
CA GLU A 118 -1.37 0.44 -11.17
C GLU A 118 -1.13 -0.40 -9.90
N LYS A 119 -0.73 0.25 -8.81
CA LYS A 119 -0.46 -0.45 -7.55
C LYS A 119 -1.72 -0.97 -6.85
N VAL A 120 -2.85 -0.25 -6.92
CA VAL A 120 -4.11 -0.63 -6.26
C VAL A 120 -4.93 -1.63 -7.09
N TYR A 121 -4.81 -1.60 -8.41
CA TYR A 121 -5.56 -2.46 -9.33
C TYR A 121 -4.73 -3.59 -9.95
N GLY A 122 -3.40 -3.55 -9.83
CA GLY A 122 -2.48 -4.56 -10.37
C GLY A 122 -2.62 -5.95 -9.76
N GLU A 123 -1.91 -6.91 -10.36
CA GLU A 123 -2.01 -8.34 -10.03
C GLU A 123 -1.61 -8.65 -8.58
N ASP A 124 -0.67 -7.89 -8.03
CA ASP A 124 -0.17 -8.07 -6.65
C ASP A 124 -1.10 -7.49 -5.58
N SER A 125 -2.17 -6.79 -5.97
CA SER A 125 -3.09 -6.14 -5.05
C SER A 125 -4.23 -7.08 -4.60
N PRO A 126 -4.65 -7.04 -3.33
CA PRO A 126 -5.82 -7.79 -2.86
C PRO A 126 -7.06 -7.49 -3.72
N GLN A 127 -7.70 -8.53 -4.28
CA GLN A 127 -8.81 -8.37 -5.24
C GLN A 127 -9.98 -7.53 -4.71
N ASN A 128 -10.21 -7.54 -3.40
CA ASN A 128 -11.27 -6.83 -2.69
C ASN A 128 -10.75 -5.63 -1.89
N SER A 129 -9.58 -5.08 -2.23
CA SER A 129 -9.01 -3.92 -1.51
C SER A 129 -10.02 -2.78 -1.47
N LYS A 130 -10.41 -2.36 -0.25
CA LYS A 130 -11.33 -1.24 -0.04
C LYS A 130 -10.74 0.08 -0.53
N LEU A 131 -9.43 0.14 -0.82
CA LEU A 131 -8.79 1.27 -1.47
C LEU A 131 -9.32 1.49 -2.89
N ARG A 132 -9.71 0.44 -3.62
CA ARG A 132 -10.27 0.56 -4.99
C ARG A 132 -11.46 1.52 -5.02
N GLY A 133 -12.37 1.40 -4.05
CA GLY A 133 -13.52 2.31 -3.93
C GLY A 133 -13.09 3.77 -3.66
N THR A 134 -12.09 3.97 -2.80
CA THR A 134 -11.54 5.30 -2.51
C THR A 134 -10.87 5.93 -3.74
N ILE A 135 -10.02 5.18 -4.44
CA ILE A 135 -9.33 5.66 -5.65
C ILE A 135 -10.32 5.94 -6.78
N ALA A 136 -11.28 5.04 -7.01
CA ALA A 136 -12.32 5.25 -8.03
C ALA A 136 -13.17 6.50 -7.74
N LYS A 137 -13.58 6.69 -6.48
CA LYS A 137 -14.33 7.88 -6.08
C LYS A 137 -13.50 9.15 -6.33
N PHE A 138 -12.23 9.13 -5.95
CA PHE A 138 -11.33 10.26 -6.18
C PHE A 138 -11.15 10.55 -7.67
N ALA A 139 -10.96 9.53 -8.50
CA ALA A 139 -10.89 9.67 -9.96
C ALA A 139 -12.16 10.35 -10.52
N VAL A 140 -13.35 9.90 -10.07
CA VAL A 140 -14.65 10.46 -10.48
C VAL A 140 -14.78 11.93 -10.11
N GLU A 141 -14.38 12.31 -8.90
CA GLU A 141 -14.42 13.70 -8.42
C GLU A 141 -13.53 14.64 -9.25
N HIS A 142 -12.47 14.11 -9.85
CA HIS A 142 -11.52 14.87 -10.68
C HIS A 142 -11.58 14.50 -12.18
N LEU A 143 -12.67 13.86 -12.64
CA LEU A 143 -12.80 13.39 -14.03
C LEU A 143 -12.66 14.49 -15.08
N ALA A 144 -13.22 15.67 -14.79
CA ALA A 144 -13.21 16.81 -15.72
C ALA A 144 -11.76 17.21 -16.10
N THR A 145 -10.86 17.16 -15.12
CA THR A 145 -9.45 17.47 -15.30
C THR A 145 -8.64 16.23 -15.76
N LEU A 146 -9.19 15.02 -15.65
CA LEU A 146 -8.55 13.76 -16.07
C LEU A 146 -8.60 13.58 -17.58
N ILE A 147 -9.73 13.93 -18.19
CA ILE A 147 -9.97 13.85 -19.63
C ILE A 147 -9.07 14.84 -20.40
N GLU A 148 -8.63 15.92 -19.75
CA GLU A 148 -7.74 16.91 -20.35
C GLU A 148 -6.24 16.52 -20.28
N LEU A 149 -5.89 15.44 -19.57
CA LEU A 149 -4.50 15.00 -19.46
C LEU A 149 -4.09 14.26 -20.74
N PRO A 150 -3.04 14.71 -21.46
CA PRO A 150 -2.62 14.14 -22.76
C PRO A 150 -2.32 12.64 -22.73
N ARG A 151 -1.95 12.11 -21.56
CA ARG A 151 -1.65 10.70 -21.37
C ARG A 151 -2.86 9.79 -21.34
N PHE A 152 -4.03 10.29 -20.96
CA PHE A 152 -5.26 9.49 -21.00
C PHE A 152 -5.76 9.28 -22.44
N ASP A 153 -5.40 10.17 -23.36
CA ASP A 153 -5.72 10.01 -24.79
C ASP A 153 -4.84 8.95 -25.48
N GLU A 154 -3.54 8.85 -25.15
CA GLU A 154 -2.64 7.89 -25.82
C GLU A 154 -2.98 6.42 -25.50
N ASP A 155 -3.44 6.11 -24.28
CA ASP A 155 -3.78 4.73 -23.89
C ASP A 155 -5.15 4.27 -24.42
N ILE A 156 -6.11 5.18 -24.64
CA ILE A 156 -7.43 4.82 -25.22
C ILE A 156 -7.34 4.62 -26.74
N VAL A 157 -6.53 5.43 -27.44
CA VAL A 157 -6.39 5.32 -28.90
C VAL A 157 -5.63 4.06 -29.30
N CYS A 158 -4.67 3.60 -28.49
CA CYS A 158 -3.91 2.37 -28.79
C CYS A 158 -4.67 1.08 -28.44
N GLY A 159 -5.59 1.12 -27.47
CA GLY A 159 -6.34 -0.06 -27.00
C GLY A 159 -7.64 -0.39 -27.75
N VAL A 160 -8.28 0.59 -28.39
CA VAL A 160 -9.64 0.42 -28.95
C VAL A 160 -9.69 0.38 -30.49
N ILE A 161 -8.66 0.89 -31.19
CA ILE A 161 -8.62 0.87 -32.66
C ILE A 161 -7.28 0.29 -33.14
N GLY A 162 -7.14 -1.03 -33.04
CA GLY A 162 -6.09 -1.74 -33.78
C GLY A 162 -6.36 -1.66 -35.30
N PRO A 163 -5.34 -1.38 -36.14
CA PRO A 163 -5.52 -1.26 -37.58
C PRO A 163 -5.65 -2.65 -38.21
N SER A 164 -6.84 -3.24 -38.14
CA SER A 164 -7.13 -4.49 -38.84
C SER A 164 -8.62 -4.71 -38.93
N GLN A 165 -9.26 -4.17 -39.98
CA GLN A 165 -10.34 -4.78 -40.78
C GLN A 165 -10.95 -3.70 -41.71
N LEU A 166 -10.29 -3.40 -42.83
CA LEU A 166 -10.94 -2.86 -44.04
C LEU A 166 -9.99 -3.01 -45.23
N ASP A 167 -9.62 -4.26 -45.51
CA ASP A 167 -9.22 -4.67 -46.85
C ASP A 167 -9.83 -6.05 -47.14
N ARG A 168 -10.99 -6.03 -47.80
CA ARG A 168 -11.54 -7.09 -48.66
C ARG A 168 -12.71 -6.56 -49.47
#